data_AF-A0A6C0EED2-F1
#
_entry.id   AF-A0A6C0EED2-F1
#
_cell.length_a   1.000
_cell.length_b   1.000
_cell.length_c   1.000
_cell.angle_alpha   90.00
_cell.angle_beta   90.00
_cell.angle_gamma   90.00
#
_symmetry.space_group_name_H-M   'P 1'
#
loop_
_entity.id
_entity.type
_entity.pdbx_description
1 polymer ?
#
loop_
_entity_poly.entity_id
_entity_poly.type
_entity_poly.pdbx_seq_one_letter_code
_entity_poly.pdbx_strand_id
1 'polypeptide(L)'
;MNISNSVNAEINSNVLDLETLQQQFNTTLQNYNSTYTNYLNSLPTFTDPSGLVTAYDVSNVEYIFLQGRMIIETTGQLISTTDLSNSDISGCQAICQSLSNCTGATFDSRNGKCMSYSGDYTLSNGGPNTNSYTAIIPMTTQLLTQLKGYNAQLTNLNNEILTTLKNTQPVLDEEIRLNNIAQLKAIGFKERLLAEELEIIRLLEEQEKYTQDKNDTYKVVNSYYTQYKISIFIIIILVVLSLVIFSGVKPKMFIITVILSMFFICKFNILYIILVVVLFKLYKLNIKNKVTKMPFPTKTSTSN
;
A
#
# COMPACT_ATOMS: atom_id res chain seq x y z
N MET A 1 40.11 -20.36 47.88
CA MET A 1 39.63 -20.07 46.51
C MET A 1 39.78 -18.59 46.27
N ASN A 2 40.43 -18.22 45.17
CA ASN A 2 40.98 -16.88 44.95
C ASN A 2 39.90 -15.97 44.33
N ILE A 3 39.31 -15.06 45.12
CA ILE A 3 38.22 -14.15 44.72
C ILE A 3 38.60 -13.31 43.50
N SER A 4 39.89 -12.98 43.35
CA SER A 4 40.41 -12.25 42.19
C SER A 4 40.25 -13.00 40.86
N ASN A 5 40.26 -14.34 40.87
CA ASN A 5 40.18 -15.12 39.64
C ASN A 5 38.74 -15.23 39.12
N SER A 6 37.74 -15.27 40.03
CA SER A 6 36.32 -15.30 39.62
C SER A 6 35.86 -13.95 39.08
N VAL A 7 36.30 -12.85 39.70
CA VAL A 7 35.98 -11.49 39.26
C VAL A 7 36.54 -11.21 37.86
N ASN A 8 37.79 -11.61 37.59
CA ASN A 8 38.39 -11.43 36.26
C ASN A 8 37.70 -12.27 35.16
N ALA A 9 37.23 -13.47 35.49
CA ALA A 9 36.49 -14.31 34.54
C ALA A 9 35.13 -13.69 34.17
N GLU A 10 34.42 -13.12 35.15
CA GLU A 10 33.14 -12.43 34.93
C GLU A 10 33.29 -11.15 34.10
N ILE A 11 34.32 -10.34 34.38
CA ILE A 11 34.64 -9.15 33.57
C ILE A 11 34.91 -9.53 32.12
N ASN A 12 35.75 -10.54 31.88
CA ASN A 12 36.10 -10.95 30.52
C ASN A 12 34.89 -11.48 29.75
N SER A 13 33.97 -12.18 30.44
CA SER A 13 32.70 -12.62 29.85
C SER A 13 31.84 -11.42 29.45
N ASN A 14 31.65 -10.44 30.35
CA ASN A 14 30.81 -9.27 30.09
C ASN A 14 31.38 -8.38 28.96
N VAL A 15 32.71 -8.28 28.84
CA VAL A 15 33.36 -7.56 27.74
C VAL A 15 33.09 -8.25 26.40
N LEU A 16 33.22 -9.58 26.34
CA LEU A 16 32.92 -10.35 25.13
C LEU A 16 31.44 -10.26 24.73
N ASP A 17 30.54 -10.28 25.71
CA ASP A 17 29.10 -10.10 25.48
C ASP A 17 28.80 -8.69 24.94
N LEU A 18 29.45 -7.65 25.47
CA LEU A 18 29.32 -6.28 24.97
C LEU A 18 29.79 -6.15 23.52
N GLU A 19 30.93 -6.73 23.16
CA GLU A 19 31.42 -6.74 21.78
C GLU A 19 30.42 -7.42 20.83
N THR A 20 29.87 -8.56 21.25
CA THR A 20 28.86 -9.31 20.48
C THR A 20 27.59 -8.48 20.28
N LEU A 21 27.07 -7.87 21.34
CA LEU A 21 25.89 -7.01 21.28
C LEU A 21 26.11 -5.78 20.37
N GLN A 22 27.30 -5.18 20.43
CA GLN A 22 27.66 -4.06 19.56
C GLN A 22 27.74 -4.46 18.09
N GLN A 23 28.29 -5.63 17.79
CA GLN A 23 28.34 -6.16 16.43
C GLN A 23 26.92 -6.42 15.88
N GLN A 24 26.04 -6.99 16.71
CA GLN A 24 24.63 -7.20 16.35
C GLN A 24 23.92 -5.87 16.12
N PHE A 25 24.11 -4.88 17.00
CA PHE A 25 23.54 -3.54 16.85
C PHE A 25 23.97 -2.89 15.53
N ASN A 26 25.27 -2.88 15.22
CA ASN A 26 25.80 -2.30 13.99
C ASN A 26 25.25 -2.99 12.74
N THR A 27 25.13 -4.33 12.77
CA THR A 27 24.56 -5.11 11.68
C THR A 27 23.08 -4.77 11.46
N THR A 28 22.29 -4.70 12.55
CA THR A 28 20.87 -4.32 12.48
C THR A 28 20.69 -2.89 11.98
N LEU A 29 21.56 -1.95 12.40
CA LEU A 29 21.52 -0.56 11.94
C LEU A 29 21.84 -0.44 10.45
N GLN A 30 22.81 -1.23 9.96
CA GLN A 30 23.12 -1.29 8.54
C GLN A 30 21.93 -1.82 7.73
N ASN A 31 21.27 -2.88 8.21
CA ASN A 31 20.07 -3.43 7.57
C ASN A 31 18.92 -2.42 7.57
N TYR A 32 18.69 -1.72 8.68
CA TYR A 32 17.71 -0.64 8.79
C TYR A 32 17.96 0.43 7.72
N ASN A 33 19.19 0.95 7.62
CA ASN A 33 19.53 2.01 6.66
C ASN A 33 19.37 1.56 5.19
N SER A 34 19.73 0.31 4.90
CA SER A 34 19.53 -0.30 3.57
C SER A 34 18.05 -0.41 3.23
N THR A 35 17.24 -0.96 4.14
CA THR A 35 15.79 -1.05 3.96
C THR A 35 15.12 0.31 3.87
N TYR A 36 15.59 1.31 4.62
CA TYR A 36 15.08 2.68 4.55
C TYR A 36 15.35 3.31 3.17
N THR A 37 16.54 3.08 2.63
CA THR A 37 16.88 3.52 1.26
C THR A 37 15.99 2.84 0.22
N ASN A 38 15.76 1.52 0.37
CA ASN A 38 14.86 0.78 -0.51
C ASN A 38 13.41 1.28 -0.39
N TYR A 39 12.96 1.62 0.81
CA TYR A 39 11.65 2.21 1.05
C TYR A 39 11.51 3.51 0.26
N LEU A 40 12.45 4.46 0.42
CA LEU A 40 12.45 5.72 -0.33
C LEU A 40 12.44 5.50 -1.85
N ASN A 41 13.20 4.51 -2.34
CA ASN A 41 13.24 4.19 -3.77
C ASN A 41 11.96 3.51 -4.29
N SER A 42 11.21 2.83 -3.41
CA SER A 42 9.95 2.18 -3.75
C SER A 42 8.74 3.12 -3.71
N LEU A 43 8.90 4.33 -3.16
CA LEU A 43 7.85 5.34 -3.18
C LEU A 43 7.56 5.72 -4.65
N PRO A 44 6.30 5.65 -5.10
CA PRO A 44 5.98 5.96 -6.48
C PRO A 44 6.24 7.45 -6.73
N THR A 45 7.29 7.74 -7.48
CA THR A 45 7.67 9.10 -7.86
C THR A 45 6.95 9.47 -9.15
N PHE A 46 5.97 10.37 -9.08
CA PHE A 46 5.44 10.98 -10.29
C PHE A 46 6.38 12.11 -10.72
N THR A 47 7.03 11.94 -11.86
CA THR A 47 7.74 13.04 -12.51
C THR A 47 6.77 13.64 -13.54
N ASP A 48 6.28 14.85 -13.28
CA ASP A 48 5.56 15.62 -14.31
C ASP A 48 6.46 15.74 -15.55
N PRO A 49 5.95 15.75 -16.79
CA PRO A 49 6.71 16.16 -17.99
C PRO A 49 7.54 17.45 -17.83
N SER A 50 7.23 18.32 -16.86
CA SER A 50 8.05 19.47 -16.48
C SER A 50 9.33 19.14 -15.66
N GLY A 51 9.50 17.88 -15.25
CA GLY A 51 10.56 17.43 -14.34
C GLY A 51 10.26 17.66 -12.86
N LEU A 52 9.09 18.22 -12.51
CA LEU A 52 8.73 18.54 -11.14
C LEU A 52 7.97 17.37 -10.48
N VAL A 53 8.41 16.94 -9.29
CA VAL A 53 7.75 15.87 -8.53
C VAL A 53 6.52 16.45 -7.84
N THR A 54 5.30 16.10 -8.31
CA THR A 54 4.07 16.80 -7.90
C THR A 54 2.98 15.92 -7.30
N ALA A 55 3.04 14.58 -7.37
CA ALA A 55 2.03 13.72 -6.73
C ALA A 55 2.50 12.26 -6.54
N TYR A 56 1.82 11.52 -5.65
CA TYR A 56 1.97 10.07 -5.49
C TYR A 56 1.10 9.32 -6.52
N ASP A 57 1.72 8.55 -7.43
CA ASP A 57 0.98 7.71 -8.38
C ASP A 57 0.75 6.30 -7.80
N VAL A 58 -0.44 6.10 -7.24
CA VAL A 58 -0.89 4.81 -6.70
C VAL A 58 -1.17 3.74 -7.77
N SER A 59 -1.04 4.04 -9.07
CA SER A 59 -1.28 3.05 -10.12
C SER A 59 -0.11 2.10 -10.39
N ASN A 60 1.11 2.44 -9.94
CA ASN A 60 2.33 1.65 -10.13
C ASN A 60 2.90 1.12 -8.79
N VAL A 61 2.03 0.70 -7.87
CA VAL A 61 2.49 0.05 -6.64
C VAL A 61 3.03 -1.33 -6.97
N GLU A 62 4.32 -1.56 -6.67
CA GLU A 62 4.95 -2.88 -6.77
C GLU A 62 4.43 -3.79 -5.65
N TYR A 63 4.13 -5.05 -5.97
CA TYR A 63 3.68 -6.05 -5.02
C TYR A 63 4.65 -7.21 -4.94
N ILE A 64 4.82 -7.74 -3.73
CA ILE A 64 5.51 -8.99 -3.48
C ILE A 64 4.50 -10.12 -3.27
N PHE A 65 4.89 -11.33 -3.72
CA PHE A 65 4.08 -12.54 -3.63
C PHE A 65 4.84 -13.57 -2.81
N LEU A 66 4.30 -13.90 -1.62
CA LEU A 66 4.92 -14.84 -0.70
C LEU A 66 4.10 -16.13 -0.68
N GLN A 67 4.47 -17.06 -1.57
CA GLN A 67 3.85 -18.39 -1.61
C GLN A 67 4.14 -19.15 -0.31
N GLY A 68 3.19 -19.92 0.19
CA GLY A 68 3.34 -20.60 1.48
C GLY A 68 2.86 -19.79 2.67
N ARG A 69 2.61 -18.49 2.48
CA ARG A 69 2.30 -17.54 3.54
C ARG A 69 0.88 -17.01 3.42
N MET A 70 0.32 -16.65 4.57
CA MET A 70 -0.91 -15.89 4.67
C MET A 70 -0.72 -14.72 5.64
N ILE A 71 -1.48 -13.67 5.39
CA ILE A 71 -1.64 -12.53 6.28
C ILE A 71 -2.58 -12.95 7.41
N ILE A 72 -2.16 -12.71 8.65
CA ILE A 72 -2.98 -12.84 9.85
C ILE A 72 -3.08 -11.46 10.51
N GLU A 73 -4.30 -11.11 10.90
CA GLU A 73 -4.62 -9.90 11.63
C GLU A 73 -3.93 -9.88 13.00
N THR A 74 -3.15 -8.83 13.27
CA THR A 74 -2.72 -8.47 14.63
C THR A 74 -3.62 -7.38 15.19
N THR A 75 -3.61 -6.23 14.53
CA THR A 75 -4.56 -5.13 14.75
C THR A 75 -5.35 -4.79 13.50
N GLY A 76 -4.96 -5.36 12.36
CA GLY A 76 -5.66 -5.21 11.09
C GLY A 76 -7.05 -5.85 11.07
N GLN A 77 -7.81 -5.52 10.03
CA GLN A 77 -9.18 -5.99 9.82
C GLN A 77 -9.33 -6.60 8.43
N LEU A 78 -10.03 -7.73 8.33
CA LEU A 78 -10.54 -8.24 7.07
C LEU A 78 -11.58 -7.26 6.51
N ILE A 79 -11.21 -6.59 5.42
CA ILE A 79 -12.04 -5.56 4.78
C ILE A 79 -12.83 -6.11 3.60
N SER A 80 -12.37 -7.20 2.98
CA SER A 80 -13.06 -7.83 1.87
C SER A 80 -12.74 -9.31 1.77
N THR A 81 -13.74 -10.11 1.44
CA THR A 81 -13.58 -11.48 0.95
C THR A 81 -14.30 -11.60 -0.37
N THR A 82 -13.57 -12.00 -1.41
CA THR A 82 -14.12 -12.12 -2.77
C THR A 82 -13.79 -13.48 -3.35
N ASP A 83 -14.79 -14.12 -3.94
CA ASP A 83 -14.62 -15.35 -4.71
C ASP A 83 -14.12 -15.01 -6.12
N LEU A 84 -12.99 -15.59 -6.51
CA LEU A 84 -12.35 -15.48 -7.81
C LEU A 84 -12.47 -16.82 -8.53
N SER A 85 -13.08 -16.81 -9.71
CA SER A 85 -13.51 -18.03 -10.39
C SER A 85 -12.37 -18.93 -10.90
N ASN A 86 -11.12 -18.47 -10.97
CA ASN A 86 -10.06 -19.15 -11.75
C ASN A 86 -8.62 -19.05 -11.20
N SER A 87 -8.39 -19.28 -9.90
CA SER A 87 -7.03 -19.28 -9.34
C SER A 87 -6.22 -17.98 -9.63
N ASP A 88 -6.91 -16.86 -9.89
CA ASP A 88 -6.31 -15.66 -10.47
C ASP A 88 -5.70 -14.77 -9.38
N ILE A 89 -4.42 -15.00 -9.10
CA ILE A 89 -3.67 -14.20 -8.13
C ILE A 89 -3.63 -12.71 -8.52
N SER A 90 -3.64 -12.41 -9.83
CA SER A 90 -3.65 -11.03 -10.33
C SER A 90 -4.99 -10.34 -10.05
N GLY A 91 -6.09 -11.10 -10.08
CA GLY A 91 -7.40 -10.64 -9.64
C GLY A 91 -7.41 -10.26 -8.15
N CYS A 92 -6.73 -11.03 -7.29
CA CYS A 92 -6.64 -10.71 -5.86
C CYS A 92 -5.80 -9.46 -5.60
N GLN A 93 -4.68 -9.30 -6.32
CA GLN A 93 -3.92 -8.06 -6.32
C GLN A 93 -4.78 -6.86 -6.76
N ALA A 94 -5.51 -6.99 -7.86
CA ALA A 94 -6.37 -5.92 -8.38
C ALA A 94 -7.48 -5.53 -7.38
N ILE A 95 -8.05 -6.51 -6.67
CA ILE A 95 -9.01 -6.25 -5.58
C ILE A 95 -8.33 -5.44 -4.47
N CYS A 96 -7.16 -5.86 -3.99
CA CYS A 96 -6.44 -5.11 -2.97
C CYS A 96 -6.08 -3.69 -3.44
N GLN A 97 -5.59 -3.52 -4.68
CA GLN A 97 -5.32 -2.21 -5.28
C GLN A 97 -6.56 -1.32 -5.40
N SER A 98 -7.74 -1.92 -5.64
CA SER A 98 -9.00 -1.19 -5.72
C SER A 98 -9.52 -0.74 -4.35
N LEU A 99 -9.07 -1.41 -3.28
CA LEU A 99 -9.42 -1.11 -1.91
C LEU A 99 -8.39 -0.15 -1.35
N SER A 100 -8.85 1.05 -1.08
CA SER A 100 -7.98 2.14 -0.66
C SER A 100 -7.20 1.74 0.62
N ASN A 101 -7.85 1.23 1.65
CA ASN A 101 -7.20 0.88 2.92
C ASN A 101 -6.53 -0.52 2.90
N CYS A 102 -6.31 -1.13 1.73
CA CYS A 102 -5.68 -2.44 1.67
C CYS A 102 -4.18 -2.35 1.95
N THR A 103 -3.75 -2.94 3.06
CA THR A 103 -2.32 -3.10 3.41
C THR A 103 -1.76 -4.43 2.92
N GLY A 104 -2.62 -5.35 2.50
CA GLY A 104 -2.25 -6.60 1.86
C GLY A 104 -3.43 -7.54 1.68
N ALA A 105 -3.23 -8.62 0.93
CA ALA A 105 -4.22 -9.67 0.74
C ALA A 105 -3.63 -11.07 0.87
N THR A 106 -4.47 -12.05 1.21
CA THR A 106 -4.17 -13.47 1.11
C THR A 106 -5.02 -14.09 0.02
N PHE A 107 -4.36 -14.76 -0.91
CA PHE A 107 -5.02 -15.57 -1.93
C PHE A 107 -4.99 -17.05 -1.55
N ASP A 108 -6.16 -17.70 -1.45
CA ASP A 108 -6.32 -19.14 -1.28
C ASP A 108 -6.68 -19.78 -2.63
N SER A 109 -5.71 -20.45 -3.24
CA SER A 109 -5.85 -21.04 -4.57
C SER A 109 -6.77 -22.26 -4.62
N ARG A 110 -7.11 -22.89 -3.48
CA ARG A 110 -8.00 -24.06 -3.44
C ARG A 110 -9.45 -23.67 -3.64
N ASN A 111 -9.84 -22.57 -3.02
CA ASN A 111 -11.21 -22.07 -3.02
C ASN A 111 -11.38 -20.88 -3.97
N GLY A 112 -10.28 -20.41 -4.58
CA GLY A 112 -10.27 -19.20 -5.38
C GLY A 112 -10.62 -17.97 -4.55
N LYS A 113 -10.28 -17.92 -3.25
CA LYS A 113 -10.71 -16.81 -2.38
C LYS A 113 -9.62 -15.77 -2.22
N CYS A 114 -9.99 -14.51 -2.35
CA CYS A 114 -9.14 -13.37 -2.00
C CYS A 114 -9.64 -12.75 -0.70
N MET A 115 -8.78 -12.66 0.31
CA MET A 115 -9.04 -12.00 1.58
C MET A 115 -8.15 -10.76 1.64
N SER A 116 -8.73 -9.56 1.62
CA SER A 116 -7.99 -8.30 1.69
C SER A 116 -8.08 -7.73 3.11
N TYR A 117 -6.98 -7.17 3.59
CA TYR A 117 -6.81 -6.68 4.95
C TYR A 117 -6.41 -5.21 4.96
N SER A 118 -6.80 -4.48 6.00
CA SER A 118 -6.28 -3.16 6.34
C SER A 118 -5.51 -3.19 7.66
N GLY A 119 -4.65 -2.21 7.90
CA GLY A 119 -3.88 -2.06 9.15
C GLY A 119 -2.64 -2.97 9.26
N ASP A 120 -2.11 -3.12 10.47
CA ASP A 120 -0.94 -3.97 10.71
C ASP A 120 -1.31 -5.45 10.59
N TYR A 121 -0.37 -6.23 10.06
CA TYR A 121 -0.50 -7.67 9.95
C TYR A 121 0.77 -8.39 10.33
N THR A 122 0.65 -9.71 10.51
CA THR A 122 1.77 -10.63 10.58
C THR A 122 1.66 -11.68 9.49
N LEU A 123 2.81 -12.24 9.12
CA LEU A 123 2.87 -13.36 8.20
C LEU A 123 2.88 -14.66 8.98
N SER A 124 1.98 -15.57 8.59
CA SER A 124 1.95 -16.93 9.11
C SER A 124 2.09 -17.94 7.99
N ASN A 125 2.42 -19.17 8.37
CA ASN A 125 2.35 -20.31 7.47
C ASN A 125 0.89 -20.59 7.11
N GLY A 126 0.62 -20.88 5.84
CA GLY A 126 -0.72 -21.25 5.34
C GLY A 126 -1.26 -22.59 5.85
N GLY A 127 -0.94 -23.01 7.08
CA GLY A 127 -1.35 -24.27 7.67
C GLY A 127 -0.77 -25.51 6.94
N PRO A 128 -1.42 -26.68 7.04
CA PRO A 128 -0.90 -27.95 6.50
C PRO A 128 -0.79 -27.98 4.97
N ASN A 129 -1.42 -27.03 4.27
CA ASN A 129 -1.38 -26.89 2.82
C ASN A 129 -0.72 -25.55 2.45
N THR A 130 0.51 -25.33 2.93
CA THR A 130 1.25 -24.06 2.77
C THR A 130 1.18 -23.52 1.33
N ASN A 131 1.41 -24.37 0.33
CA ASN A 131 1.48 -23.97 -1.08
C ASN A 131 0.15 -23.44 -1.67
N SER A 132 -0.96 -23.61 -0.98
CA SER A 132 -2.28 -23.12 -1.41
C SER A 132 -2.52 -21.65 -1.07
N TYR A 133 -1.71 -21.07 -0.20
CA TYR A 133 -1.84 -19.68 0.23
C TYR A 133 -0.72 -18.83 -0.34
N THR A 134 -1.07 -17.64 -0.79
CA THR A 134 -0.10 -16.63 -1.19
C THR A 134 -0.45 -15.29 -0.55
N ALA A 135 0.46 -14.74 0.24
CA ALA A 135 0.34 -13.37 0.72
C ALA A 135 0.79 -12.41 -0.39
N ILE A 136 -0.01 -11.39 -0.63
CA ILE A 136 0.17 -10.36 -1.65
C ILE A 136 0.27 -9.03 -0.91
N ILE A 137 1.43 -8.40 -0.94
CA ILE A 137 1.73 -7.26 -0.08
C ILE A 137 2.36 -6.15 -0.94
N PRO A 138 1.93 -4.88 -0.81
CA PRO A 138 2.65 -3.76 -1.40
C PRO A 138 4.10 -3.72 -0.90
N MET A 139 5.06 -3.56 -1.80
CA MET A 139 6.50 -3.53 -1.46
C MET A 139 6.80 -2.46 -0.40
N THR A 140 6.15 -1.29 -0.50
CA THR A 140 6.26 -0.20 0.48
C THR A 140 5.83 -0.64 1.88
N THR A 141 4.68 -1.33 1.99
CA THR A 141 4.17 -1.85 3.27
C THR A 141 5.12 -2.89 3.85
N GLN A 142 5.64 -3.80 3.04
CA GLN A 142 6.64 -4.78 3.48
C GLN A 142 7.90 -4.11 4.05
N LEU A 143 8.43 -3.10 3.35
CA LEU A 143 9.64 -2.39 3.78
C LEU A 143 9.39 -1.63 5.08
N LEU A 144 8.23 -1.00 5.25
CA LEU A 144 7.84 -0.36 6.51
C LEU A 144 7.71 -1.37 7.67
N THR A 145 7.11 -2.53 7.43
CA THR A 145 7.06 -3.60 8.45
C THR A 145 8.46 -4.05 8.86
N GLN A 146 9.40 -4.17 7.90
CA GLN A 146 10.80 -4.50 8.21
C GLN A 146 11.48 -3.39 9.01
N LEU A 147 11.29 -2.13 8.66
CA LEU A 147 11.84 -0.98 9.40
C LEU A 147 11.35 -0.96 10.85
N LYS A 148 10.05 -1.19 11.08
CA LYS A 148 9.46 -1.34 12.42
C LYS A 148 10.13 -2.48 13.19
N GLY A 149 10.34 -3.63 12.55
CA GLY A 149 11.03 -4.77 13.14
C GLY A 149 12.50 -4.48 13.52
N TYR A 150 13.26 -3.84 12.63
CA TYR A 150 14.64 -3.44 12.90
C TYR A 150 14.72 -2.38 14.01
N ASN A 151 13.81 -1.41 14.04
CA ASN A 151 13.78 -0.41 15.09
C ASN A 151 13.52 -1.03 16.48
N ALA A 152 12.60 -1.98 16.57
CA ALA A 152 12.37 -2.74 17.81
C ALA A 152 13.62 -3.54 18.23
N GLN A 153 14.32 -4.18 17.29
CA GLN A 153 15.58 -4.89 17.56
C GLN A 153 16.68 -3.95 18.04
N LEU A 154 16.86 -2.80 17.39
CA LEU A 154 17.83 -1.77 17.81
C LEU A 154 17.53 -1.26 19.21
N THR A 155 16.26 -1.06 19.53
CA THR A 155 15.82 -0.65 20.86
C THR A 155 16.15 -1.70 21.93
N ASN A 156 15.88 -2.98 21.64
CA ASN A 156 16.18 -4.09 22.55
C ASN A 156 17.70 -4.25 22.76
N LEU A 157 18.47 -4.29 21.67
CA LEU A 157 19.93 -4.39 21.72
C LEU A 157 20.55 -3.22 22.52
N ASN A 158 20.02 -2.01 22.33
CA ASN A 158 20.47 -0.85 23.11
C ASN A 158 20.16 -1.01 24.61
N ASN A 159 18.97 -1.51 24.98
CA ASN A 159 18.64 -1.77 26.38
C ASN A 159 19.53 -2.87 27.00
N GLU A 160 19.87 -3.91 26.24
CA GLU A 160 20.79 -4.96 26.67
C GLU A 160 22.20 -4.42 26.87
N ILE A 161 22.75 -3.65 25.93
CA ILE A 161 24.05 -2.98 26.05
C ILE A 161 24.09 -2.11 27.31
N LEU A 162 23.07 -1.28 27.54
CA LEU A 162 23.00 -0.41 28.73
C LEU A 162 22.94 -1.22 30.03
N THR A 163 22.22 -2.34 30.03
CA THR A 163 22.12 -3.22 31.20
C THR A 163 23.46 -3.90 31.50
N THR A 164 24.13 -4.45 30.49
CA THR A 164 25.45 -5.08 30.64
C THR A 164 26.51 -4.07 31.07
N LEU A 165 26.49 -2.85 30.52
CA LEU A 165 27.38 -1.76 30.95
C LEU A 165 27.19 -1.41 32.43
N LYS A 166 25.93 -1.27 32.88
CA LYS A 166 25.61 -0.96 34.28
C LYS A 166 26.11 -2.06 35.23
N ASN A 167 25.98 -3.32 34.84
CA ASN A 167 26.43 -4.45 35.65
C ASN A 167 27.97 -4.57 35.69
N THR A 168 28.67 -4.08 34.67
CA THR A 168 30.13 -4.11 34.58
C THR A 168 30.80 -2.90 35.28
N GLN A 169 30.05 -1.83 35.50
CA GLN A 169 30.55 -0.53 35.98
C GLN A 169 31.23 -0.49 37.37
N PRO A 170 30.89 -1.32 38.38
CA PRO A 170 31.56 -1.24 39.68
C PRO A 170 32.96 -1.92 39.70
N VAL A 171 33.42 -2.52 38.59
CA VAL A 171 34.60 -3.41 38.58
C VAL A 171 35.74 -2.91 37.68
N LEU A 172 35.57 -1.82 36.93
CA LEU A 172 36.46 -1.45 35.84
C LEU A 172 37.08 -0.04 36.03
N ASP A 173 38.41 0.03 35.96
CA ASP A 173 39.21 1.25 36.09
C ASP A 173 38.79 2.34 35.07
N GLU A 174 39.06 3.59 35.47
CA GLU A 174 38.63 4.85 34.85
C GLU A 174 38.96 5.00 33.34
N GLU A 175 39.92 4.25 32.83
CA GLU A 175 40.37 4.29 31.42
C GLU A 175 39.44 3.51 30.48
N ILE A 176 38.87 2.39 30.93
CA ILE A 176 37.82 1.69 30.16
C ILE A 176 36.51 2.49 30.21
N ARG A 177 36.29 3.24 31.30
CA ARG A 177 35.17 4.18 31.45
C ARG A 177 35.15 5.24 30.33
N LEU A 178 36.30 5.79 29.94
CA LEU A 178 36.40 6.83 28.90
C LEU A 178 36.16 6.30 27.48
N ASN A 179 36.60 5.09 27.15
CA ASN A 179 36.27 4.45 25.88
C ASN A 179 34.78 4.06 25.80
N ASN A 180 34.18 3.64 26.91
CA ASN A 180 32.73 3.38 26.99
C ASN A 180 31.89 4.68 26.95
N ILE A 181 32.44 5.84 27.32
CA ILE A 181 31.77 7.15 27.16
C ILE A 181 31.73 7.61 25.69
N ALA A 182 32.70 7.24 24.85
CA ALA A 182 32.56 7.41 23.40
C ALA A 182 31.44 6.50 22.82
N GLN A 183 31.21 5.33 23.44
CA GLN A 183 30.09 4.44 23.16
C GLN A 183 28.75 4.93 23.75
N LEU A 184 28.74 5.82 24.76
CA LEU A 184 27.54 6.49 25.30
C LEU A 184 26.85 7.43 24.28
N LYS A 185 27.43 7.64 23.08
CA LYS A 185 26.67 8.10 21.90
C LYS A 185 25.43 7.24 21.62
N ALA A 186 25.41 5.98 22.06
CA ALA A 186 24.24 5.08 22.03
C ALA A 186 23.01 5.62 22.80
N ILE A 187 23.20 6.46 23.84
CA ILE A 187 22.08 7.08 24.55
C ILE A 187 21.36 8.11 23.67
N GLY A 188 22.11 8.94 22.93
CA GLY A 188 21.53 9.86 21.95
C GLY A 188 20.86 9.12 20.78
N PHE A 189 21.31 7.91 20.46
CA PHE A 189 20.63 7.03 19.50
C PHE A 189 19.26 6.56 19.97
N LYS A 190 19.04 6.36 21.28
CA LYS A 190 17.72 5.94 21.79
C LYS A 190 16.64 6.98 21.51
N GLU A 191 16.92 8.24 21.82
CA GLU A 191 15.97 9.34 21.57
C GLU A 191 15.71 9.51 20.08
N ARG A 192 16.75 9.36 19.25
CA ARG A 192 16.63 9.41 17.79
C ARG A 192 15.82 8.24 17.23
N LEU A 193 16.06 7.01 17.67
CA LEU A 193 15.31 5.83 17.24
C LEU A 193 13.83 5.93 17.63
N LEU A 194 13.53 6.47 18.81
CA LEU A 194 12.14 6.68 19.24
C LEU A 194 11.44 7.78 18.43
N ALA A 195 12.17 8.85 18.06
CA ALA A 195 11.65 9.86 17.15
C ALA A 195 11.43 9.30 15.72
N GLU A 196 12.35 8.47 15.23
CA GLU A 196 12.23 7.78 13.93
C GLU A 196 11.08 6.75 13.94
N GLU A 197 10.83 6.07 15.06
CA GLU A 197 9.67 5.17 15.24
C GLU A 197 8.35 5.94 15.12
N LEU A 198 8.23 7.07 15.82
CA LEU A 198 7.06 7.94 15.74
C LEU A 198 6.85 8.47 14.32
N GLU A 199 7.92 8.81 13.60
CA GLU A 199 7.82 9.25 12.21
C GLU A 199 7.38 8.10 11.28
N ILE A 200 7.86 6.88 11.47
CA ILE A 200 7.38 5.70 10.72
C ILE A 200 5.89 5.47 10.97
N ILE A 201 5.44 5.55 12.23
CA ILE A 201 4.02 5.44 12.59
C ILE A 201 3.22 6.55 11.90
N ARG A 202 3.70 7.80 11.93
CA ARG A 202 3.08 8.94 11.26
C ARG A 202 2.96 8.72 9.75
N LEU A 203 3.98 8.18 9.11
CA LEU A 203 3.97 7.87 7.67
C LEU A 203 2.98 6.74 7.34
N LEU A 204 2.84 5.73 8.19
CA LEU A 204 1.82 4.69 8.04
C LEU A 204 0.40 5.27 8.17
N GLU A 205 0.15 6.12 9.16
CA GLU A 205 -1.13 6.81 9.34
C GLU A 205 -1.44 7.77 8.19
N GLU A 206 -0.44 8.50 7.67
CA GLU A 206 -0.61 9.41 6.53
C GLU A 206 -0.98 8.65 5.25
N GLN A 207 -0.41 7.46 5.03
CA GLN A 207 -0.82 6.59 3.94
C GLN A 207 -2.28 6.13 4.10
N GLU A 208 -2.70 5.75 5.30
CA GLU A 208 -4.10 5.39 5.57
C GLU A 208 -5.04 6.56 5.27
N LYS A 209 -4.69 7.77 5.75
CA LYS A 209 -5.50 8.98 5.57
C LYS A 209 -5.56 9.46 4.12
N TYR A 210 -4.43 9.57 3.43
CA TYR A 210 -4.40 9.95 2.01
C TYR A 210 -5.35 9.08 1.19
N THR A 211 -5.39 7.81 1.58
CA THR A 211 -6.17 6.83 0.87
C THR A 211 -7.65 6.87 1.25
N GLN A 212 -7.98 7.29 2.47
CA GLN A 212 -9.35 7.65 2.88
C GLN A 212 -9.86 8.90 2.14
N ASP A 213 -9.04 9.96 2.04
CA ASP A 213 -9.41 11.22 1.37
C ASP A 213 -9.70 11.00 -0.13
N LYS A 214 -8.99 10.08 -0.78
CA LYS A 214 -9.28 9.67 -2.17
C LYS A 214 -10.66 9.00 -2.30
N ASN A 215 -11.01 8.12 -1.36
CA ASN A 215 -12.33 7.48 -1.35
C ASN A 215 -13.46 8.48 -1.12
N ASP A 216 -13.25 9.44 -0.22
CA ASP A 216 -14.26 10.46 0.05
C ASP A 216 -14.41 11.41 -1.13
N THR A 217 -13.31 11.76 -1.81
CA THR A 217 -13.35 12.50 -3.09
C THR A 217 -14.14 11.73 -4.15
N TYR A 218 -13.91 10.41 -4.29
CA TYR A 218 -14.66 9.57 -5.22
C TYR A 218 -16.16 9.49 -4.86
N LYS A 219 -16.49 9.34 -3.57
CA LYS A 219 -17.88 9.36 -3.09
C LYS A 219 -18.55 10.71 -3.35
N VAL A 220 -17.85 11.82 -3.13
CA VAL A 220 -18.36 13.18 -3.40
C VAL A 220 -18.63 13.36 -4.88
N VAL A 221 -17.69 13.00 -5.76
CA VAL A 221 -17.87 13.09 -7.22
C VAL A 221 -19.02 12.19 -7.70
N ASN A 222 -19.12 10.96 -7.20
CA ASN A 222 -20.19 10.04 -7.57
C ASN A 222 -21.57 10.49 -7.03
N SER A 223 -21.61 11.15 -5.87
CA SER A 223 -22.81 11.78 -5.31
C SER A 223 -23.31 12.91 -6.22
N TYR A 224 -22.44 13.83 -6.65
CA TYR A 224 -22.79 14.88 -7.60
C TYR A 224 -23.27 14.32 -8.94
N TYR A 225 -22.63 13.27 -9.45
CA TYR A 225 -23.05 12.63 -10.69
C TYR A 225 -24.43 11.97 -10.59
N THR A 226 -24.74 11.36 -9.44
CA THR A 226 -26.06 10.78 -9.15
C THR A 226 -27.12 11.86 -9.03
N GLN A 227 -26.83 12.97 -8.34
CA GLN A 227 -27.73 14.13 -8.26
C GLN A 227 -28.01 14.71 -9.66
N TYR A 228 -26.99 14.87 -10.50
CA TYR A 228 -27.16 15.37 -11.86
C TYR A 228 -28.09 14.48 -12.71
N LYS A 229 -27.98 13.15 -12.60
CA LYS A 229 -28.89 12.20 -13.26
C LYS A 229 -30.34 12.39 -12.80
N ILE A 230 -30.56 12.57 -11.50
CA ILE A 230 -31.90 12.81 -10.94
C ILE A 230 -32.45 14.16 -11.44
N SER A 231 -31.64 15.22 -11.44
CA SER A 231 -32.05 16.54 -11.93
C SER A 231 -32.44 16.51 -13.41
N ILE A 232 -31.68 15.82 -14.27
CA ILE A 232 -32.05 15.62 -15.69
C ILE A 232 -33.38 14.88 -15.81
N PHE A 233 -33.58 13.83 -15.02
CA PHE A 233 -34.81 13.05 -15.06
C PHE A 233 -36.05 13.90 -14.69
N ILE A 234 -35.92 14.75 -13.66
CA ILE A 234 -36.97 15.69 -13.26
C ILE A 234 -37.27 16.70 -14.37
N ILE A 235 -36.23 17.27 -15.00
CA ILE A 235 -36.41 18.22 -16.12
C ILE A 235 -37.17 17.55 -17.28
N ILE A 236 -36.84 16.31 -17.63
CA ILE A 236 -37.55 15.56 -18.68
C ILE A 236 -39.03 15.38 -18.32
N ILE A 237 -39.33 15.00 -17.08
CA ILE A 237 -40.73 14.85 -16.61
C ILE A 237 -41.48 16.18 -16.70
N LEU A 238 -40.87 17.28 -16.27
CA LEU A 238 -41.48 18.61 -16.34
C LEU A 238 -41.77 19.02 -17.78
N VAL A 239 -40.83 18.82 -18.70
CA VAL A 239 -41.02 19.10 -20.13
C VAL A 239 -42.18 18.27 -20.71
N VAL A 240 -42.24 16.98 -20.39
CA VAL A 240 -43.34 16.11 -20.84
C VAL A 240 -44.68 16.58 -20.28
N LEU A 241 -44.75 16.91 -18.98
CA LEU A 241 -45.98 17.43 -18.35
C LEU A 241 -46.42 18.76 -18.96
N SER A 242 -45.50 19.69 -19.20
CA SER A 242 -45.81 20.95 -19.87
C SER A 242 -46.37 20.71 -21.26
N LEU A 243 -45.75 19.84 -22.07
CA LEU A 243 -46.25 19.52 -23.40
C LEU A 243 -47.67 18.96 -23.36
N VAL A 244 -48.00 18.13 -22.37
CA VAL A 244 -49.32 17.48 -22.23
C VAL A 244 -50.41 18.48 -21.87
N ILE A 245 -50.11 19.40 -20.94
CA ILE A 245 -51.07 20.43 -20.52
C ILE A 245 -51.37 21.39 -21.69
N PHE A 246 -50.34 21.79 -22.46
CA PHE A 246 -50.51 22.74 -23.55
C PHE A 246 -51.10 22.14 -24.83
N SER A 247 -50.99 20.82 -25.07
CA SER A 247 -51.45 20.21 -26.32
C SER A 247 -52.93 19.78 -26.33
N GLY A 248 -53.69 20.01 -25.25
CA GLY A 248 -55.15 19.82 -25.24
C GLY A 248 -55.61 18.38 -25.52
N VAL A 249 -54.73 17.39 -25.33
CA VAL A 249 -54.95 16.00 -25.75
C VAL A 249 -55.85 15.28 -24.76
N LYS A 250 -56.90 14.59 -25.25
CA LYS A 250 -57.82 13.81 -24.40
C LYS A 250 -57.06 12.71 -23.63
N PRO A 251 -57.37 12.46 -22.34
CA PRO A 251 -56.55 11.64 -21.43
C PRO A 251 -56.33 10.18 -21.87
N LYS A 252 -57.21 9.60 -22.69
CA LYS A 252 -57.01 8.24 -23.23
C LYS A 252 -55.85 8.13 -24.23
N MET A 253 -55.52 9.21 -24.95
CA MET A 253 -54.37 9.22 -25.87
C MET A 253 -53.06 9.43 -25.12
N PHE A 254 -53.08 10.10 -23.95
CA PHE A 254 -51.90 10.37 -23.15
C PHE A 254 -51.19 9.10 -22.66
N ILE A 255 -51.94 8.09 -22.19
CA ILE A 255 -51.38 6.82 -21.73
C ILE A 255 -50.62 6.12 -22.87
N ILE A 256 -51.18 6.13 -24.08
CA ILE A 256 -50.55 5.53 -25.26
C ILE A 256 -49.27 6.31 -25.63
N THR A 257 -49.28 7.64 -25.57
CA THR A 257 -48.10 8.47 -25.85
C THR A 257 -47.00 8.27 -24.81
N VAL A 258 -47.35 8.13 -23.53
CA VAL A 258 -46.37 7.85 -22.46
C VAL A 258 -45.73 6.47 -22.66
N ILE A 259 -46.52 5.44 -22.93
CA ILE A 259 -46.00 4.07 -23.19
C ILE A 259 -45.12 4.05 -24.44
N LEU A 260 -45.53 4.71 -25.53
CA LEU A 260 -44.70 4.84 -26.74
C LEU A 260 -43.43 5.65 -26.49
N SER A 261 -43.49 6.75 -25.73
CA SER A 261 -42.32 7.55 -25.39
C SER A 261 -41.32 6.76 -24.53
N MET A 262 -41.81 5.96 -23.58
CA MET A 262 -41.00 5.08 -22.76
C MET A 262 -40.32 4.00 -23.62
N PHE A 263 -41.04 3.45 -24.61
CA PHE A 263 -40.48 2.51 -25.57
C PHE A 263 -39.41 3.14 -26.47
N PHE A 264 -39.63 4.39 -26.92
CA PHE A 264 -38.65 5.15 -27.70
C PHE A 264 -37.40 5.51 -26.88
N ILE A 265 -37.55 5.93 -25.61
CA ILE A 265 -36.42 6.23 -24.72
C ILE A 265 -35.59 4.97 -24.43
N CYS A 266 -36.23 3.81 -24.24
CA CYS A 266 -35.53 2.54 -24.11
C CYS A 266 -34.76 2.16 -25.39
N LYS A 267 -35.34 2.37 -26.58
CA LYS A 267 -34.69 2.11 -27.87
C LYS A 267 -33.53 3.07 -28.15
N PHE A 268 -33.67 4.35 -27.80
CA PHE A 268 -32.60 5.35 -27.96
C PHE A 268 -31.41 5.09 -27.03
N ASN A 269 -31.65 4.59 -25.81
CA ASN A 269 -30.57 4.14 -24.93
C ASN A 269 -29.77 2.98 -25.55
N ILE A 270 -30.44 2.02 -26.19
CA ILE A 270 -29.77 0.92 -26.90
C ILE A 270 -28.94 1.46 -28.09
N LEU A 271 -29.50 2.38 -28.87
CA LEU A 271 -28.78 3.01 -29.99
C LEU A 271 -27.56 3.80 -29.52
N TYR A 272 -27.69 4.53 -28.40
CA TYR A 272 -26.59 5.29 -27.79
C TYR A 272 -25.49 4.36 -27.28
N ILE A 273 -25.83 3.25 -26.62
CA ILE A 273 -24.86 2.22 -26.21
C ILE A 273 -24.12 1.65 -27.42
N ILE A 274 -24.83 1.35 -28.52
CA ILE A 274 -24.21 0.87 -29.76
C ILE A 274 -23.24 1.92 -30.33
N LEU A 275 -23.65 3.21 -30.37
CA LEU A 275 -22.80 4.30 -30.83
C LEU A 275 -21.52 4.43 -30.00
N VAL A 276 -21.63 4.38 -28.66
CA VAL A 276 -20.47 4.45 -27.75
C VAL A 276 -19.53 3.27 -27.97
N VAL A 277 -20.06 2.06 -28.17
CA VAL A 277 -19.24 0.86 -28.47
C VAL A 277 -18.52 0.99 -29.81
N VAL A 278 -19.18 1.55 -30.83
CA VAL A 278 -18.57 1.79 -32.15
C VAL A 278 -17.47 2.86 -32.05
N LEU A 279 -17.74 3.98 -31.38
CA LEU A 279 -16.75 5.04 -31.16
C LEU A 279 -15.54 4.53 -30.37
N PHE A 280 -15.76 3.69 -29.35
CA PHE A 280 -14.69 3.07 -28.59
C PHE A 280 -13.83 2.13 -29.46
N LYS A 281 -14.44 1.33 -30.33
CA LYS A 281 -13.71 0.50 -31.31
C LYS A 281 -12.89 1.33 -32.29
N LEU A 282 -13.47 2.42 -32.82
CA LEU A 282 -12.76 3.33 -33.74
C LEU A 282 -11.59 4.04 -33.05
N TYR A 283 -11.78 4.48 -31.81
CA TYR A 283 -10.72 5.06 -30.99
C TYR A 283 -9.57 4.07 -30.76
N LYS A 284 -9.88 2.82 -30.41
CA LYS A 284 -8.88 1.74 -30.24
C LYS A 284 -8.11 1.46 -31.53
N LEU A 285 -8.78 1.49 -32.69
CA LEU A 285 -8.15 1.34 -34.00
C LEU A 285 -7.22 2.52 -34.35
N ASN A 286 -7.63 3.75 -34.02
CA ASN A 286 -6.83 4.96 -34.26
C ASN A 286 -5.53 4.94 -33.42
N ILE A 287 -5.60 4.53 -32.15
CA ILE A 287 -4.40 4.35 -31.31
C ILE A 287 -3.47 3.29 -31.93
N LYS A 288 -4.01 2.13 -32.32
CA LYS A 288 -3.19 1.04 -32.89
C LYS A 288 -2.45 1.48 -34.17
N ASN A 289 -3.09 2.30 -35.00
CA ASN A 289 -2.47 2.87 -36.21
C ASN A 289 -1.42 3.96 -35.94
N LYS A 290 -1.53 4.70 -34.83
CA LYS A 290 -0.49 5.65 -34.42
C LYS A 290 0.75 4.94 -33.88
N VAL A 291 0.57 3.82 -33.16
CA VAL A 291 1.68 3.04 -32.59
C VAL A 291 2.49 2.33 -33.68
N THR A 292 1.88 1.85 -34.76
CA THR A 292 2.60 1.17 -35.86
C THR A 292 3.35 2.11 -36.81
N LYS A 293 3.13 3.43 -36.75
CA LYS A 293 3.79 4.42 -37.61
C LYS A 293 4.92 5.18 -36.93
N MET A 294 5.30 4.84 -35.69
CA MET A 294 6.49 5.44 -35.09
C MET A 294 7.74 4.87 -35.80
N PRO A 295 8.54 5.70 -36.48
CA PRO A 295 9.77 5.25 -37.10
C PRO A 295 10.70 4.73 -36.00
N PHE A 296 11.22 3.52 -36.18
CA PHE A 296 12.28 2.99 -35.32
C PHE A 296 13.43 4.01 -35.27
N PRO A 297 13.94 4.35 -34.08
CA PRO A 297 15.11 5.21 -33.98
C PRO A 297 16.27 4.52 -34.69
N THR A 298 16.68 5.08 -35.82
CA THR A 298 17.92 4.72 -36.51
C THR A 298 19.06 4.91 -35.52
N LYS A 299 19.71 3.80 -35.14
CA LYS A 299 20.97 3.81 -34.40
C LYS A 299 21.98 4.65 -35.19
N THR A 300 22.26 5.85 -34.71
CA THR A 300 23.46 6.59 -35.09
C THR A 300 24.66 5.82 -34.55
N SER A 301 25.40 5.18 -35.46
CA SER A 301 26.71 4.64 -35.13
C SER A 301 27.68 5.81 -34.95
N THR A 302 27.95 6.17 -33.70
CA THR A 302 29.08 7.04 -33.39
C THR A 302 30.33 6.17 -33.48
N SER A 303 31.08 6.32 -34.57
CA SER A 303 32.48 5.91 -34.62
C SER A 303 33.29 6.97 -33.86
N ASN A 304 33.97 6.55 -32.80
CA ASN A 304 35.29 7.02 -32.36
C ASN A 304 35.83 6.02 -31.34
#